data_AF-A0A2K3M7G7-F1
#
_entry.id   AF-A0A2K3M7G7-F1
#
_cell.length_a   1.000
_cell.length_b   1.000
_cell.length_c   1.000
_cell.angle_alpha   90.00
_cell.angle_beta   90.00
_cell.angle_gamma   90.00
#
_symmetry.space_group_name_H-M   'P 1'
#
loop_
_entity.id
_entity.type
_entity.pdbx_description
1 polymer ?
#
loop_
_entity_poly.entity_id
_entity_poly.type
_entity_poly.pdbx_seq_one_letter_code
_entity_poly.pdbx_strand_id
1 'polypeptide(L)'
;MEQSSPVTNPNQIHLAVGKSLHKTTTLLQWTFNQFRNQEIVLIHLYKPSPVIPTLLGKMPASQANPEVVSAFRREEREQTVRFTDKYLSICYAAK
;
A
#
# COMPACT_ATOMS: atom_id res chain seq x y z
N MET A 1 -12.99 -24.26 -15.49
CA MET A 1 -12.94 -22.98 -14.76
C MET A 1 -12.25 -21.99 -15.69
N GLU A 2 -13.03 -21.15 -16.36
CA GLU A 2 -12.50 -20.14 -17.26
C GLU A 2 -11.86 -19.05 -16.40
N GLN A 3 -10.52 -19.04 -16.37
CA GLN A 3 -9.76 -17.97 -15.74
C GLN A 3 -9.87 -16.76 -16.68
N SER A 4 -10.83 -15.88 -16.39
CA SER A 4 -10.93 -14.60 -17.09
C SER A 4 -9.65 -13.81 -16.80
N SER A 5 -8.84 -13.60 -17.84
CA SER A 5 -7.72 -12.66 -17.80
C SER A 5 -8.22 -11.29 -17.32
N PRO A 6 -7.46 -10.57 -16.48
CA PRO A 6 -7.87 -9.26 -16.01
C PRO A 6 -8.09 -8.35 -17.22
N VAL A 7 -9.29 -7.76 -17.30
CA VAL A 7 -9.60 -6.74 -18.31
C VAL A 7 -8.74 -5.53 -17.98
N THR A 8 -7.62 -5.39 -18.66
CA THR A 8 -6.74 -4.24 -18.54
C THR A 8 -7.26 -3.16 -19.48
N ASN A 9 -7.77 -2.05 -18.92
CA ASN A 9 -8.01 -0.86 -19.71
C ASN A 9 -6.62 -0.34 -20.16
N PRO A 10 -6.33 -0.24 -21.46
CA PRO A 10 -5.00 0.13 -21.95
C PRO A 10 -4.58 1.56 -21.56
N ASN A 11 -5.51 2.35 -21.05
CA ASN A 11 -5.30 3.75 -20.66
C ASN A 11 -5.12 3.95 -19.14
N GLN A 12 -4.94 2.87 -18.37
CA GLN A 12 -4.67 2.95 -16.93
C GLN A 12 -3.17 2.93 -16.62
N ILE A 13 -2.75 3.78 -15.70
CA ILE A 13 -1.39 3.79 -15.15
C ILE A 13 -1.41 3.11 -13.79
N HIS A 14 -0.74 1.96 -13.69
CA HIS A 14 -0.65 1.20 -12.45
C HIS A 14 0.58 1.63 -11.65
N LEU A 15 0.35 2.07 -10.42
CA LEU A 15 1.37 2.69 -9.58
C LEU A 15 1.57 1.91 -8.29
N ALA A 16 2.72 1.25 -8.17
CA ALA A 16 3.11 0.60 -6.93
C ALA A 16 3.49 1.65 -5.87
N VAL A 17 2.83 1.58 -4.72
CA VAL A 17 3.05 2.49 -3.59
C VAL A 17 3.47 1.73 -2.34
N GLY A 18 4.21 2.40 -1.46
CA GLY A 18 4.73 1.82 -0.22
C GLY A 18 4.47 2.71 0.98
N LYS A 19 5.19 2.46 2.08
CA LYS A 19 5.03 3.18 3.35
C LYS A 19 5.69 4.57 3.39
N SER A 20 6.39 4.97 2.33
CA SER A 20 7.12 6.25 2.30
C SER A 20 6.29 7.32 1.62
N LEU A 21 5.63 8.17 2.42
CA LEU A 21 4.84 9.29 1.89
C LEU A 21 5.65 10.17 0.95
N HIS A 22 6.86 10.57 1.35
CA HIS A 22 7.72 11.42 0.53
C HIS A 22 8.01 10.80 -0.84
N LYS A 23 8.48 9.54 -0.89
CA LYS A 23 8.80 8.88 -2.15
C LYS A 23 7.56 8.71 -3.03
N THR A 24 6.44 8.31 -2.44
CA THR A 24 5.19 8.12 -3.19
C THR A 24 4.60 9.44 -3.68
N THR A 25 4.65 10.52 -2.90
CA THR A 25 4.21 11.85 -3.34
C THR A 25 5.05 12.36 -4.52
N THR A 26 6.38 12.23 -4.46
CA THR A 26 7.27 12.60 -5.58
C THR A 26 6.93 11.80 -6.83
N LEU A 27 6.67 10.50 -6.69
CA LEU A 27 6.29 9.64 -7.80
C LEU A 27 4.93 10.04 -8.39
N LEU A 28 3.94 10.34 -7.55
CA LEU A 28 2.62 10.82 -7.99
C LEU A 28 2.73 12.14 -8.75
N GLN A 29 3.48 13.11 -8.23
CA GLN A 29 3.71 14.39 -8.90
C GLN A 29 4.34 14.22 -10.27
N TRP A 30 5.35 13.34 -10.38
CA TRP A 30 5.94 13.01 -11.66
C TRP A 30 4.91 12.39 -12.61
N THR A 31 4.10 11.43 -12.14
CA THR A 31 3.06 10.77 -12.94
C THR A 31 2.01 11.74 -13.44
N PHE A 32 1.52 12.66 -12.61
CA PHE A 32 0.54 13.68 -13.02
C PHE A 32 1.07 14.54 -14.17
N ASN A 33 2.36 14.86 -14.14
CA ASN A 33 3.00 15.67 -15.18
C ASN A 33 3.20 14.89 -16.49
N GLN A 34 3.51 13.59 -16.43
CA GLN A 34 3.79 12.76 -17.61
C GLN A 34 2.52 12.21 -18.27
N PHE A 35 1.54 11.80 -17.47
CA PHE A 35 0.35 11.07 -17.92
C PHE A 35 -0.92 11.87 -17.64
N ARG A 36 -1.07 12.99 -18.36
CA ARG A 36 -2.25 13.86 -18.22
C ARG A 36 -3.52 13.11 -18.66
N ASN A 37 -4.62 13.34 -17.94
CA ASN A 37 -5.94 12.77 -18.22
C ASN A 37 -6.03 11.23 -18.21
N GLN A 38 -5.03 10.54 -17.66
CA GLN A 38 -5.06 9.09 -17.50
C GLN A 38 -5.58 8.69 -16.13
N GLU A 39 -6.27 7.55 -16.07
CA GLU A 39 -6.69 6.96 -14.81
C GLU A 39 -5.49 6.33 -14.11
N ILE A 40 -5.32 6.64 -12.82
CA ILE A 40 -4.24 6.10 -11.99
C ILE A 40 -4.79 5.07 -11.03
N VAL A 41 -4.23 3.87 -11.08
CA VAL A 41 -4.56 2.75 -10.19
C VAL A 41 -3.44 2.57 -9.18
N LEU A 42 -3.72 2.83 -7.91
CA LEU A 42 -2.75 2.65 -6.83
C LEU A 42 -2.72 1.21 -6.35
N ILE A 43 -1.53 0.62 -6.30
CA ILE A 43 -1.30 -0.75 -5.84
C ILE A 43 -0.42 -0.70 -4.59
N HIS A 44 -1.00 -0.96 -3.42
CA HIS A 44 -0.25 -1.13 -2.19
C HIS A 44 -0.21 -2.62 -1.78
N LEU A 45 0.98 -3.23 -1.80
CA LEU A 45 1.14 -4.62 -1.37
C LEU A 45 1.27 -4.70 0.16
N TYR A 46 0.35 -5.39 0.81
CA TYR A 46 0.49 -5.75 2.22
C TYR A 46 1.33 -7.02 2.36
N LYS A 47 2.46 -6.89 3.08
CA LYS A 47 3.30 -8.02 3.50
C LYS A 47 3.43 -7.96 5.03
N PRO A 48 2.91 -8.96 5.77
CA PRO A 48 3.09 -9.01 7.22
C PRO A 48 4.56 -9.02 7.60
N SER A 49 4.93 -8.28 8.64
CA SER A 49 6.27 -8.36 9.20
C SER A 49 6.57 -9.76 9.74
N PRO A 50 7.78 -10.32 9.50
CA PRO A 50 8.20 -11.58 10.12
C PRO A 50 8.52 -11.42 11.61
N VAL A 51 8.53 -10.19 12.11
CA VAL A 51 8.87 -9.84 13.51
C VAL A 51 7.86 -8.89 14.12
N ILE A 52 7.63 -9.03 15.42
CA ILE A 52 6.76 -8.19 16.25
C ILE A 52 7.64 -7.29 17.13
N PRO A 53 7.41 -5.97 17.13
CA PRO A 53 8.05 -5.06 18.08
C PRO A 53 7.62 -5.36 19.51
N THR A 54 8.58 -5.39 20.44
CA THR A 54 8.39 -5.57 21.88
C THR A 54 9.27 -4.59 22.64
N LEU A 55 9.07 -4.48 23.95
CA LEU A 55 9.91 -3.63 24.82
C LEU A 55 11.38 -4.04 24.82
N LEU A 56 11.68 -5.32 24.59
CA LEU A 56 13.04 -5.88 24.58
C LEU A 56 13.62 -6.02 23.15
N GLY A 57 12.97 -5.43 22.15
CA GLY A 57 13.41 -5.50 20.76
C GLY A 57 12.41 -6.24 19.86
N LYS A 58 12.91 -6.96 18.86
CA LYS A 58 12.08 -7.60 17.83
C LYS A 58 11.97 -9.10 18.11
N MET A 59 10.75 -9.59 18.30
CA MET A 59 10.46 -11.01 18.48
C MET A 59 10.03 -11.62 17.15
N PRO A 60 10.52 -12.80 16.74
CA PRO A 60 9.97 -13.51 15.59
C PRO A 60 8.47 -13.76 15.75
N ALA A 61 7.66 -13.47 14.74
CA ALA A 61 6.21 -13.65 14.80
C ALA A 61 5.81 -15.12 15.03
N SER A 62 6.66 -16.07 14.65
CA SER A 62 6.49 -17.51 14.92
C SER A 62 6.66 -17.89 16.38
N GLN A 63 7.28 -17.04 17.20
CA GLN A 63 7.53 -17.26 18.63
C GLN A 63 6.54 -16.50 19.53
N ALA A 64 5.68 -15.67 18.94
CA ALA A 64 4.72 -14.86 19.67
C ALA A 64 3.37 -15.57 19.87
N ASN A 65 2.64 -15.18 20.91
CA ASN A 65 1.25 -15.60 21.12
C ASN A 65 0.40 -15.23 19.87
N PRO A 66 -0.42 -16.16 19.32
CA PRO A 66 -1.34 -15.87 18.21
C PRO A 66 -2.20 -14.61 18.36
N GLU A 67 -2.62 -14.26 19.58
CA GLU A 67 -3.41 -13.06 19.87
C GLU A 67 -2.59 -11.79 19.64
N VAL A 68 -1.33 -11.79 20.06
CA VAL A 68 -0.37 -10.70 19.83
C VAL A 68 -0.08 -10.55 18.34
N VAL A 69 0.14 -11.68 17.64
CA VAL A 69 0.33 -11.70 16.18
C VAL A 69 -0.89 -11.11 15.47
N SER A 70 -2.10 -11.50 15.88
CA SER A 70 -3.36 -11.02 15.30
C SER A 70 -3.54 -9.52 15.52
N ALA A 71 -3.34 -9.05 16.75
CA ALA A 71 -3.43 -7.63 17.09
C ALA A 71 -2.43 -6.78 16.29
N PHE A 72 -1.17 -7.23 16.21
CA PHE A 72 -0.14 -6.52 15.44
C PHE A 72 -0.46 -6.48 13.94
N ARG A 73 -0.91 -7.61 13.35
CA ARG A 73 -1.30 -7.66 11.93
C ARG A 73 -2.49 -6.76 11.61
N ARG A 74 -3.43 -6.60 12.55
CA ARG A 74 -4.54 -5.64 12.41
C ARG A 74 -4.00 -4.22 12.33
N GLU A 75 -3.10 -3.85 13.24
CA GLU A 75 -2.45 -2.54 13.22
C GLU A 75 -1.69 -2.30 11.90
N GLU A 76 -0.92 -3.29 11.43
CA GLU A 76 -0.21 -3.15 10.15
C GLU A 76 -1.16 -2.89 8.97
N ARG A 77 -2.31 -3.58 8.93
CA ARG A 77 -3.33 -3.38 7.88
C ARG A 77 -3.95 -2.00 7.98
N GLU A 78 -4.31 -1.56 9.18
CA GLU A 78 -4.83 -0.21 9.41
C GLU A 78 -3.83 0.86 8.97
N GLN A 79 -2.53 0.66 9.24
CA GLN A 79 -1.49 1.56 8.74
C GLN A 79 -1.44 1.57 7.21
N THR A 80 -1.51 0.41 6.56
CA THR A 80 -1.57 0.33 5.08
C THR A 80 -2.78 1.07 4.53
N VAL A 81 -3.97 0.91 5.11
CA VAL A 81 -5.17 1.65 4.71
C VAL A 81 -4.95 3.16 4.85
N ARG A 82 -4.40 3.62 5.99
CA ARG A 82 -4.07 5.04 6.20
C ARG A 82 -3.10 5.60 5.16
N PHE A 83 -2.12 4.81 4.70
CA PHE A 83 -1.23 5.25 3.61
C PHE A 83 -2.00 5.37 2.30
N THR A 84 -2.80 4.37 1.94
CA THR A 84 -3.62 4.39 0.71
C THR A 84 -4.57 5.59 0.70
N ASP A 85 -5.26 5.88 1.81
CA ASP A 85 -6.18 7.01 1.92
C ASP A 85 -5.48 8.37 1.73
N LYS A 86 -4.25 8.51 2.24
CA LYS A 86 -3.42 9.70 2.02
C LYS A 86 -3.05 9.84 0.55
N TYR A 87 -2.69 8.75 -0.12
CA TYR A 87 -2.37 8.79 -1.55
C TYR A 87 -3.60 9.11 -2.41
N LEU A 88 -4.76 8.54 -2.07
CA LEU A 88 -6.04 8.89 -2.72
C LEU A 88 -6.37 10.37 -2.55
N SER A 89 -6.19 10.91 -1.34
CA SER A 89 -6.38 12.35 -1.09
C SER A 89 -5.49 13.22 -1.98
N ILE A 90 -4.22 12.84 -2.18
CA ILE A 90 -3.30 13.54 -3.10
C ILE A 90 -3.81 13.46 -4.54
N CYS A 91 -4.24 12.28 -5.00
CA CYS A 91 -4.79 12.10 -6.34
C CYS A 91 -6.07 12.92 -6.57
N TYR A 92 -6.97 12.99 -5.58
CA TYR A 92 -8.19 13.79 -5.68
C TYR A 92 -7.92 15.29 -5.68
N ALA A 93 -6.90 15.75 -4.94
CA ALA A 93 -6.50 17.15 -4.94
C ALA A 93 -5.77 17.59 -6.22
N ALA A 94 -5.28 16.65 -7.02
CA ALA A 94 -4.60 16.93 -8.29
C ALA A 94 -5.54 16.99 -9.50
N LYS A 95 -6.85 16.73 -9.29
CA LYS A 95 -7.89 16.92 -10.31
C LYS A 95 -8.20 18.40 -10.55
#